data_AF-A0A0K8R4E5-F1
#
_entry.id   AF-A0A0K8R4E5-F1
#
_cell.length_a   1.000
_cell.length_b   1.000
_cell.length_c   1.000
_cell.angle_alpha   90.00
_cell.angle_beta   90.00
_cell.angle_gamma   90.00
#
_symmetry.space_group_name_H-M   'P 1'
#
loop_
_entity.id
_entity.type
_entity.pdbx_description
1 polymer ?
#
loop_
_entity_poly.entity_id
_entity_poly.type
_entity_poly.pdbx_seq_one_letter_code
_entity_poly.pdbx_strand_id
1 'polypeptide(L)'
;MQLAHFMVILTFTHLSSEEQSEYIPDVHEQLEYLSDECKENLISQAEAKCMQSFSHKLIEINKCQFKCGSKSTSAGLKLTSSQTFGLKDGTPCGDRRVCIMGQCIDTCRMTFV
;
A
#
# COMPACT_ATOMS: atom_id res chain seq x y z
N MET A 1 47.09 -13.53 37.65
CA MET A 1 45.64 -13.51 37.36
C MET A 1 45.46 -12.82 36.01
N GLN A 2 45.38 -13.58 34.92
CA GLN A 2 45.28 -13.04 33.55
C GLN A 2 43.81 -13.10 33.13
N LEU A 3 43.17 -11.93 33.01
CA LEU A 3 41.78 -11.81 32.60
C LEU A 3 41.71 -12.07 31.09
N ALA A 4 41.19 -13.23 30.69
CA ALA A 4 40.93 -13.51 29.29
C ALA A 4 39.61 -12.83 28.89
N HIS A 5 39.68 -11.81 28.04
CA HIS A 5 38.52 -11.18 27.44
C HIS A 5 38.08 -11.99 26.21
N PHE A 6 36.91 -12.61 26.29
CA PHE A 6 36.25 -13.22 25.14
C PHE A 6 35.35 -12.17 24.48
N MET A 7 35.74 -11.68 23.30
CA MET A 7 34.86 -10.89 22.43
C MET A 7 34.13 -11.81 21.47
N VAL A 8 32.79 -11.79 21.53
CA VAL A 8 31.92 -12.46 20.56
C VAL A 8 31.46 -11.42 19.54
N ILE A 9 31.88 -11.56 18.29
CA ILE A 9 31.44 -10.70 17.19
C ILE A 9 30.27 -11.41 16.48
N LEU A 10 29.06 -10.96 16.76
CA LEU A 10 27.87 -11.36 16.01
C LEU A 10 27.81 -10.56 14.72
N THR A 11 27.99 -11.25 13.59
CA THR A 11 27.74 -10.69 12.26
C THR A 11 26.30 -11.03 11.88
N PHE A 12 25.46 -10.00 11.80
CA PHE A 12 24.11 -10.16 11.25
C PHE A 12 24.22 -10.11 9.73
N THR A 13 24.29 -11.29 9.10
CA THR A 13 23.96 -11.40 7.68
C THR A 13 22.49 -11.06 7.54
N HIS A 14 22.19 -9.88 6.98
CA HIS A 14 20.84 -9.52 6.54
C HIS A 14 20.46 -10.48 5.40
N LEU A 15 19.99 -11.68 5.75
CA LEU A 15 19.21 -12.54 4.88
C LEU A 15 17.92 -11.79 4.62
N SER A 16 17.94 -10.95 3.59
CA SER A 16 16.75 -10.31 3.04
C SER A 16 15.90 -11.45 2.50
N SER A 17 14.97 -11.95 3.31
CA SER A 17 13.87 -12.78 2.82
C SER A 17 13.13 -11.96 1.78
N GLU A 18 13.32 -12.29 0.51
CA GLU A 18 12.35 -11.97 -0.54
C GLU A 18 11.09 -12.79 -0.21
N GLU A 19 10.28 -12.28 0.72
CA GLU A 19 8.93 -12.78 0.91
C GLU A 19 8.16 -12.43 -0.36
N GLN A 20 8.00 -13.45 -1.21
CA GLN A 20 7.10 -13.48 -2.35
C GLN A 20 5.81 -12.75 -2.00
N SER A 21 5.67 -11.55 -2.55
CA SER A 21 4.42 -10.81 -2.48
C SER A 21 3.41 -11.59 -3.33
N GLU A 22 2.60 -12.42 -2.67
CA GLU A 22 1.47 -13.11 -3.28
C GLU A 22 0.71 -12.12 -4.17
N TYR A 23 0.61 -12.49 -5.45
CA TYR A 23 -0.07 -11.82 -6.56
C TYR A 23 -1.29 -11.00 -6.11
N ILE A 24 -1.11 -9.68 -6.06
CA ILE A 24 -2.20 -8.72 -5.97
C ILE A 24 -2.74 -8.58 -7.39
N PRO A 25 -4.05 -8.82 -7.66
CA PRO A 25 -4.62 -8.50 -8.96
C PRO A 25 -4.26 -7.06 -9.31
N ASP A 26 -3.64 -6.90 -10.47
CA ASP A 26 -2.72 -5.81 -10.76
C ASP A 26 -3.34 -4.44 -10.39
N VAL A 27 -2.87 -3.83 -9.30
CA VAL A 27 -3.27 -2.46 -8.93
C VAL A 27 -3.05 -1.52 -10.11
N HIS A 28 -2.11 -1.85 -11.01
CA HIS A 28 -1.85 -1.11 -12.24
C HIS A 28 -2.96 -1.26 -13.29
N GLU A 29 -3.69 -2.39 -13.35
CA GLU A 29 -4.87 -2.58 -14.21
C GLU A 29 -6.01 -1.63 -13.78
N GLN A 30 -6.19 -1.45 -12.46
CA GLN A 30 -7.24 -0.57 -11.90
C GLN A 30 -7.02 0.91 -12.23
N LEU A 31 -5.82 1.26 -12.70
CA LEU A 31 -5.38 2.62 -12.97
C LEU A 31 -4.95 2.82 -14.44
N GLU A 32 -5.32 1.92 -15.35
CA GLU A 32 -4.93 2.00 -16.78
C GLU A 32 -5.36 3.29 -17.49
N TYR A 33 -6.39 3.96 -17.00
CA TYR A 33 -6.84 5.25 -17.53
C TYR A 33 -5.87 6.41 -17.25
N LEU A 34 -4.82 6.18 -16.45
CA LEU A 34 -3.81 7.17 -16.07
C LEU A 34 -2.53 7.00 -16.89
N SER A 35 -1.78 8.10 -17.04
CA SER A 35 -0.39 8.02 -17.46
C SER A 35 0.43 7.23 -16.44
N ASP A 36 1.48 6.57 -16.91
CA ASP A 36 2.36 5.76 -16.04
C ASP A 36 2.91 6.57 -14.86
N GLU A 37 3.35 7.80 -15.09
CA GLU A 37 3.82 8.69 -14.02
C GLU A 37 2.76 8.93 -12.93
N CYS A 38 1.50 9.17 -13.34
CA CYS A 38 0.42 9.43 -12.40
C CYS A 38 0.06 8.16 -11.63
N LYS A 39 0.04 7.02 -12.32
CA LYS A 39 -0.21 5.69 -11.75
C LYS A 39 0.83 5.35 -10.67
N GLU A 40 2.11 5.44 -11.00
CA GLU A 40 3.22 5.16 -10.08
C GLU A 40 3.18 6.07 -8.85
N ASN A 41 2.87 7.35 -9.04
CA ASN A 41 2.76 8.30 -7.94
C ASN A 41 1.59 7.96 -6.98
N LEU A 42 0.41 7.60 -7.52
CA LEU A 42 -0.73 7.19 -6.70
C LEU A 42 -0.46 5.91 -5.91
N ILE A 43 0.15 4.91 -6.56
CA ILE A 43 0.55 3.66 -5.91
C ILE A 43 1.55 3.95 -4.80
N SER A 44 2.62 4.70 -5.07
CA SER A 44 3.65 5.05 -4.10
C SER A 44 3.08 5.78 -2.87
N GLN A 45 2.12 6.70 -3.07
CA GLN A 45 1.45 7.39 -1.97
C GLN A 45 0.59 6.43 -1.13
N ALA A 46 -0.14 5.53 -1.76
CA ALA A 46 -0.96 4.54 -1.08
C ALA A 46 -0.09 3.55 -0.27
N GLU A 47 1.01 3.07 -0.86
CA GLU A 47 1.99 2.21 -0.18
C GLU A 47 2.64 2.90 1.01
N ALA A 48 3.11 4.14 0.84
CA ALA A 48 3.68 4.93 1.94
C ALA A 48 2.67 5.08 3.10
N LYS A 49 1.37 5.25 2.77
CA LYS A 49 0.32 5.31 3.78
C LYS A 49 0.09 3.94 4.45
N CYS A 50 0.08 2.85 3.70
CA CYS A 50 -0.05 1.50 4.25
C CYS A 50 1.11 1.14 5.19
N MET A 51 2.34 1.54 4.84
CA MET A 51 3.51 1.35 5.71
C MET A 51 3.37 2.10 7.04
N GLN A 52 2.83 3.32 7.01
CA GLN A 52 2.54 4.08 8.24
C GLN A 52 1.42 3.44 9.08
N SER A 53 0.54 2.65 8.47
CA SER A 53 -0.59 1.99 9.11
C SER A 53 -0.28 0.52 9.40
N PHE A 54 0.46 0.28 10.50
CA PHE A 54 0.79 -1.06 11.02
C PHE A 54 1.70 -1.89 10.08
N SER A 55 2.53 -1.25 9.26
CA SER A 55 3.41 -1.93 8.30
C SER A 55 2.65 -2.89 7.37
N HIS A 56 1.41 -2.51 7.02
CA HIS A 56 0.60 -3.26 6.08
C HIS A 56 1.08 -3.03 4.64
N LYS A 57 0.79 -3.98 3.74
CA LYS A 57 0.99 -3.84 2.30
C LYS A 57 -0.26 -3.27 1.65
N LEU A 58 -0.10 -2.56 0.54
CA LEU A 58 -1.22 -2.19 -0.32
C LEU A 58 -1.85 -3.46 -0.90
N ILE A 59 -3.17 -3.55 -0.90
CA ILE A 59 -3.93 -4.70 -1.42
C ILE A 59 -4.74 -4.30 -2.66
N GLU A 60 -5.34 -3.11 -2.68
CA GLU A 60 -6.21 -2.68 -3.79
C GLU A 60 -6.37 -1.16 -3.77
N ILE A 61 -6.60 -0.57 -4.94
CA ILE A 61 -7.03 0.82 -5.13
C ILE A 61 -8.33 0.82 -5.94
N ASN A 62 -9.47 0.90 -5.24
CA ASN A 62 -10.77 0.83 -5.87
C ASN A 62 -11.49 2.17 -5.78
N LYS A 63 -11.72 2.80 -6.94
CA LYS A 63 -12.42 4.08 -7.07
C LYS A 63 -11.81 5.18 -6.20
N CYS A 64 -12.44 5.51 -5.08
CA CYS A 64 -12.06 6.57 -4.16
C CYS A 64 -11.55 6.03 -2.83
N GLN A 65 -11.10 4.78 -2.81
CA GLN A 65 -10.59 4.12 -1.62
C GLN A 65 -9.41 3.23 -1.97
N PHE A 66 -8.54 2.98 -0.99
CA PHE A 66 -7.52 1.95 -1.08
C PHE A 66 -7.47 1.15 0.21
N LYS A 67 -7.06 -0.11 0.11
CA LYS A 67 -7.01 -1.04 1.23
C LYS A 67 -5.59 -1.45 1.51
N CYS A 68 -5.21 -1.33 2.77
CA CYS A 68 -3.96 -1.84 3.31
C CYS A 68 -4.25 -3.09 4.12
N GLY A 69 -3.44 -4.13 4.00
CA GLY A 69 -3.56 -5.28 4.89
C GLY A 69 -2.30 -6.10 5.04
N SER A 70 -2.40 -7.05 5.95
CA SER A 70 -1.36 -8.02 6.25
C SER A 70 -2.02 -9.38 6.47
N LYS A 71 -1.32 -10.43 6.03
CA LYS A 71 -1.64 -11.82 6.36
C LYS A 71 -0.44 -12.35 7.11
N SER A 72 -0.64 -12.85 8.32
CA SER A 72 0.39 -13.58 9.06
C SER A 72 -0.17 -14.93 9.49
N THR A 73 0.69 -15.94 9.50
CA THR A 73 0.33 -17.27 10.02
C THR A 73 1.23 -17.54 11.21
N SER A 74 0.64 -17.68 12.40
CA SER A 74 1.37 -17.99 13.63
C SER A 74 0.66 -19.11 14.37
N ALA A 75 1.41 -20.14 14.77
CA ALA A 75 0.90 -21.32 15.49
C ALA A 75 -0.36 -21.98 14.86
N GLY A 76 -0.45 -21.99 13.53
CA GLY A 76 -1.60 -22.55 12.80
C GLY A 76 -2.82 -21.62 12.71
N LEU A 77 -2.77 -20.43 13.32
CA LEU A 77 -3.79 -19.40 13.20
C LEU A 77 -3.44 -18.43 12.05
N LYS A 78 -4.38 -18.20 11.13
CA LYS A 78 -4.26 -17.18 10.09
C LYS A 78 -4.84 -15.87 10.60
N LEU A 79 -3.99 -14.89 10.84
CA LEU A 79 -4.37 -13.54 11.21
C LEU A 79 -4.41 -12.67 9.95
N THR A 80 -5.57 -12.08 9.69
CA THR A 80 -5.77 -11.13 8.61
C THR A 80 -6.16 -9.79 9.22
N SER A 81 -5.35 -8.77 8.98
CA SER A 81 -5.64 -7.40 9.38
C SER A 81 -5.78 -6.54 8.13
N SER A 82 -6.81 -5.71 8.06
CA SER A 82 -6.98 -4.78 6.95
C SER A 82 -7.62 -3.48 7.38
N GLN A 83 -7.23 -2.40 6.72
CA GLN A 83 -7.79 -1.07 6.87
C GLN A 83 -8.06 -0.47 5.50
N THR A 84 -9.15 0.27 5.39
CA THR A 84 -9.54 0.96 4.16
C THR A 84 -9.47 2.46 4.40
N PHE A 85 -8.88 3.18 3.45
CA PHE A 85 -8.69 4.61 3.50
C PHE A 85 -9.38 5.27 2.31
N GLY A 86 -9.94 6.46 2.51
CA GLY A 86 -10.48 7.28 1.44
C GLY A 86 -9.39 8.06 0.71
N LEU A 87 -9.54 8.19 -0.61
CA LEU A 87 -8.75 9.11 -1.42
C LEU A 87 -9.26 10.55 -1.24
N LYS A 88 -8.38 11.51 -1.44
CA LYS A 88 -8.71 12.93 -1.31
C LYS A 88 -9.62 13.38 -2.46
N ASP A 89 -10.38 14.42 -2.20
CA ASP A 89 -11.14 15.08 -3.25
C ASP A 89 -10.21 15.60 -4.35
N GLY A 90 -10.61 15.40 -5.61
CA GLY A 90 -9.82 15.67 -6.80
C GLY A 90 -8.91 14.51 -7.26
N THR A 91 -8.75 13.44 -6.48
CA THR A 91 -7.97 12.27 -6.94
C THR A 91 -8.65 11.60 -8.14
N PRO A 92 -7.93 11.33 -9.25
CA PRO A 92 -8.49 10.61 -10.39
C PRO A 92 -8.96 9.19 -10.01
N CYS A 93 -10.16 8.80 -10.45
CA CYS A 93 -10.77 7.50 -10.12
C CYS A 93 -11.41 6.78 -11.33
N GLY A 94 -11.18 7.30 -12.54
CA GLY A 94 -11.59 6.74 -13.84
C GLY A 94 -11.31 7.73 -14.97
N ASP A 95 -11.57 7.34 -16.23
CA ASP A 95 -11.48 8.27 -17.38
C ASP A 95 -12.39 9.47 -17.15
N ARG A 96 -11.82 10.68 -17.12
CA ARG A 96 -12.51 11.95 -16.86
C ARG A 96 -13.39 11.93 -15.60
N ARG A 97 -12.92 11.23 -14.57
CA ARG A 97 -13.60 11.10 -13.26
C ARG A 97 -12.66 11.38 -12.11
N VAL A 98 -13.21 12.01 -11.07
CA VAL A 98 -12.48 12.36 -9.86
C VAL A 98 -13.28 12.04 -8.60
N CYS A 99 -12.57 11.84 -7.50
CA CYS A 99 -13.15 11.66 -6.18
C CYS A 99 -13.70 12.96 -5.63
N ILE A 100 -14.94 12.96 -5.15
CA ILE A 100 -15.56 14.05 -4.41
C ILE A 100 -16.41 13.43 -3.29
N MET A 101 -16.12 13.78 -2.04
CA MET A 101 -16.78 13.22 -0.86
C MET A 101 -16.79 11.68 -0.86
N GLY A 102 -15.70 11.06 -1.32
CA GLY A 102 -15.56 9.61 -1.43
C GLY A 102 -16.33 8.96 -2.58
N GLN A 103 -16.98 9.73 -3.45
CA GLN A 103 -17.66 9.24 -4.65
C GLN A 103 -16.83 9.53 -5.90
N CYS A 104 -16.77 8.57 -6.81
CA CYS A 104 -16.13 8.76 -8.11
C CYS A 104 -17.15 9.36 -9.08
N ILE A 105 -17.01 10.65 -9.41
CA ILE A 105 -17.96 11.39 -10.25
C ILE A 105 -17.29 11.90 -11.53
N ASP A 106 -18.08 12.08 -12.59
CA ASP A 106 -17.60 12.70 -13.83
C ASP A 106 -17.15 14.13 -13.57
N THR A 107 -16.00 14.54 -14.13
CA THR A 107 -15.46 15.90 -13.96
C THR A 107 -16.48 16.97 -14.40
N CYS A 108 -17.30 16.68 -15.40
CA CYS A 108 -18.38 17.58 -15.85
C CYS A 108 -19.53 17.77 -14.84
N ARG A 109 -19.60 16.94 -13.79
CA ARG A 109 -20.58 17.04 -12.70
C ARG A 109 -20.03 17.78 -11.48
N MET A 110 -18.78 18.24 -11.52
CA MET A 110 -18.23 19.10 -10.49
C MET A 110 -18.92 20.46 -10.53
N THR A 111 -19.26 20.99 -9.36
CA THR A 111 -19.80 22.34 -9.20
C THR A 111 -18.66 23.29 -8.85
N PHE A 112 -18.55 24.41 -9.58
CA PHE A 112 -17.62 25.49 -9.23
C PHE A 112 -18.16 26.26 -8.01
N VAL A 113 -17.25 26.61 -7.08
CA VAL A 113 -17.54 27.44 -5.90
C VAL A 113 -17.35 28.92 -6.21
#